data_AF-A0A2L0VDP1-F1
#
_entry.id   AF-A0A2L0VDP1-F1
#
_cell.length_a   1.000
_cell.length_b   1.000
_cell.length_c   1.000
_cell.angle_alpha   90.00
_cell.angle_beta   90.00
_cell.angle_gamma   90.00
#
_symmetry.space_group_name_H-M   'P 1'
#
loop_
_entity.id
_entity.type
_entity.pdbx_description
1 polymer ?
#
loop_
_entity_poly.entity_id
_entity_poly.type
_entity_poly.pdbx_seq_one_letter_code
_entity_poly.pdbx_strand_id
1 'polypeptide(L)'
;MLCANLMRLSLLASAGLYLLLISGTEAQINPDKPMYFRSDSNSLIVAAMNSGADPLAARGTFAGEWEKFQLIKNSDGTISFLSLFNRKYVCADIDRGDRLIANKDWNQVWERFYQVDNADGTISLRANVNNKYVSADQHLPNATLVANRGSIGPWEKFRFYNYEN
;
A
#
# COMPACT_ATOMS: atom_id res chain seq x y z
N MET A 1 -22.38 -17.70 42.85
CA MET A 1 -22.95 -17.69 41.48
C MET A 1 -23.83 -16.46 41.37
N LEU A 2 -23.30 -15.36 40.84
CA LEU A 2 -24.12 -14.19 40.52
C LEU A 2 -24.24 -14.12 39.00
N CYS A 3 -25.36 -14.60 38.48
CA CYS A 3 -25.84 -14.26 37.16
C CYS A 3 -26.43 -12.85 37.23
N ALA A 4 -25.87 -11.90 36.49
CA ALA A 4 -26.51 -10.62 36.23
C ALA A 4 -26.19 -10.18 34.79
N ASN A 5 -26.97 -10.71 33.88
CA ASN A 5 -27.18 -10.17 32.55
C ASN A 5 -28.24 -9.06 32.70
N LEU A 6 -27.93 -7.79 32.45
CA LEU A 6 -28.86 -6.79 31.93
C LEU A 6 -28.13 -5.47 31.58
N MET A 7 -27.99 -5.24 30.27
CA MET A 7 -28.26 -3.97 29.59
C MET A 7 -28.33 -2.71 30.47
N ARG A 8 -27.23 -1.96 30.52
CA ARG A 8 -27.29 -0.50 30.55
C ARG A 8 -26.38 0.07 29.46
N LEU A 9 -26.92 0.09 28.25
CA LEU A 9 -26.42 0.96 27.19
C LEU A 9 -26.91 2.37 27.52
N SER A 10 -26.22 3.05 28.44
CA SER A 10 -26.39 4.49 28.64
C SER A 10 -25.57 5.21 27.57
N LEU A 11 -26.21 5.47 26.43
CA LEU A 11 -25.79 6.51 25.51
C LEU A 11 -25.85 7.83 26.29
N LEU A 12 -24.72 8.53 26.46
CA LEU A 12 -24.60 9.98 26.33
C LEU A 12 -23.13 10.43 26.53
N ALA A 13 -22.64 11.02 25.44
CA ALA A 13 -21.79 12.21 25.38
C ALA A 13 -20.28 12.13 25.67
N SER A 14 -19.60 12.76 24.70
CA SER A 14 -18.34 13.50 24.80
C SER A 14 -17.07 12.73 24.45
N ALA A 15 -16.30 13.38 23.58
CA ALA A 15 -15.03 12.97 23.03
C ALA A 15 -14.09 12.30 24.04
N GLY A 16 -13.45 11.22 23.58
CA GLY A 16 -12.29 10.64 24.22
C GLY A 16 -12.60 9.38 25.01
N LEU A 17 -11.84 8.32 24.69
CA LEU A 17 -11.65 7.09 25.47
C LEU A 17 -12.57 5.90 25.10
N TYR A 18 -12.22 5.25 23.98
CA TYR A 18 -12.38 3.80 23.83
C TYR A 18 -10.98 3.18 23.91
N LEU A 19 -10.66 2.60 25.06
CA LEU A 19 -9.50 1.71 25.18
C LEU A 19 -9.94 0.46 25.95
N LEU A 20 -10.03 -0.69 25.29
CA LEU A 20 -9.56 -1.96 25.85
C LEU A 20 -9.38 -3.07 24.79
N LEU A 21 -8.09 -3.37 24.51
CA LEU A 21 -7.41 -4.69 24.33
C LEU A 21 -8.06 -5.74 23.37
N ILE A 22 -7.40 -6.47 22.45
CA ILE A 22 -6.10 -7.17 22.48
C ILE A 22 -5.68 -7.52 21.03
N SER A 23 -4.45 -7.16 20.61
CA SER A 23 -3.47 -7.96 19.82
C SER A 23 -2.57 -7.01 19.01
N GLY A 24 -1.26 -7.03 19.29
CA GLY A 24 -0.17 -6.42 18.50
C GLY A 24 -0.50 -5.13 17.75
N THR A 25 -0.15 -3.97 18.30
CA THR A 25 -0.30 -2.68 17.61
C THR A 25 0.67 -2.55 16.44
N GLU A 26 0.41 -3.25 15.35
CA GLU A 26 0.69 -2.71 14.02
C GLU A 26 -0.42 -1.73 13.73
N ALA A 27 -0.10 -0.45 13.61
CA ALA A 27 -1.09 0.54 13.21
C ALA A 27 -1.59 0.17 11.81
N GLN A 28 -2.75 -0.49 11.75
CA GLN A 28 -3.42 -0.83 10.51
C GLN A 28 -3.58 0.46 9.68
N ILE A 29 -3.21 0.40 8.39
CA ILE A 29 -3.39 1.53 7.48
C ILE A 29 -4.85 1.95 7.48
N ASN A 30 -5.09 3.24 7.69
CA ASN A 30 -6.44 3.79 7.63
C ASN A 30 -6.72 4.06 6.15
N PRO A 31 -7.63 3.31 5.51
CA PRO A 31 -7.92 3.48 4.08
C PRO A 31 -8.54 4.85 3.74
N ASP A 32 -9.06 5.58 4.73
CA ASP A 32 -9.64 6.91 4.55
C ASP A 32 -8.58 8.03 4.55
N LYS A 33 -7.35 7.73 4.97
CA LYS A 33 -6.22 8.66 4.89
C LYS A 33 -5.39 8.39 3.64
N PRO A 34 -4.81 9.44 3.01
CA PRO A 34 -3.70 9.24 2.08
C PRO A 34 -2.60 8.41 2.74
N MET A 35 -1.94 7.59 1.96
CA MET A 35 -0.83 6.77 2.40
C MET A 35 0.37 6.92 1.47
N TYR A 36 1.54 6.52 1.94
CA TYR A 36 2.72 6.34 1.12
C TYR A 36 3.37 5.01 1.49
N PHE A 37 4.09 4.43 0.53
CA PHE A 37 4.84 3.20 0.78
C PHE A 37 6.32 3.42 0.53
N ARG A 38 7.12 2.80 1.39
CA ARG A 38 8.58 2.93 1.44
C ARG A 38 9.19 1.57 1.15
N SER A 39 10.18 1.53 0.28
CA SER A 39 10.99 0.31 0.06
C SER A 39 11.80 0.04 1.32
N ASP A 40 11.73 -1.20 1.81
CA ASP A 40 12.46 -1.63 3.00
C ASP A 40 13.98 -1.57 2.77
N SER A 41 14.41 -2.05 1.61
CA SER A 41 15.83 -2.25 1.27
C SER A 41 16.68 -0.97 1.15
N ASN A 42 16.08 0.17 0.77
CA ASN A 42 16.80 1.44 0.60
C ASN A 42 16.20 2.58 1.42
N SER A 43 15.13 2.32 2.18
CA SER A 43 14.45 3.31 2.99
C SER A 43 13.81 4.48 2.23
N LEU A 44 13.70 4.41 0.90
CA LEU A 44 13.14 5.48 0.07
C LEU A 44 11.64 5.27 -0.18
N ILE A 45 10.92 6.38 -0.24
CA ILE A 45 9.50 6.48 -0.51
C ILE A 45 9.26 6.39 -2.02
N VAL A 46 8.22 5.66 -2.39
CA VAL A 46 7.81 5.44 -3.78
C VAL A 46 7.01 6.63 -4.30
N ALA A 47 7.38 7.09 -5.50
CA ALA A 47 6.80 8.25 -6.15
C ALA A 47 6.21 7.89 -7.52
N ALA A 48 5.06 8.49 -7.86
CA ALA A 48 4.51 8.57 -9.22
C ALA A 48 5.33 9.55 -10.08
N MET A 49 6.26 9.00 -10.86
CA MET A 49 7.25 9.77 -11.59
C MET A 49 6.66 10.47 -12.82
N ASN A 50 7.21 11.64 -13.17
CA ASN A 50 6.89 12.38 -14.39
C ASN A 50 5.37 12.51 -14.61
N SER A 51 4.67 12.98 -13.58
CA SER A 51 3.21 13.10 -13.58
C SER A 51 2.44 11.77 -13.80
N GLY A 52 3.08 10.65 -13.48
CA GLY A 52 2.59 9.27 -13.66
C GLY A 52 2.72 8.73 -15.08
N ALA A 53 3.44 9.43 -15.97
CA ALA A 53 3.81 8.90 -17.27
C ALA A 53 4.93 7.84 -17.17
N ASP A 54 5.76 7.96 -16.14
CA ASP A 54 6.91 7.08 -15.90
C ASP A 54 6.58 6.04 -14.83
N PRO A 55 7.35 4.94 -14.78
CA PRO A 55 7.26 3.95 -13.71
C PRO A 55 7.43 4.55 -12.32
N LEU A 56 6.73 3.98 -11.35
CA LEU A 56 6.93 4.25 -9.94
C LEU A 56 8.39 3.96 -9.55
N ALA A 57 8.97 4.82 -8.71
CA ALA A 57 10.36 4.71 -8.27
C ALA A 57 10.53 5.03 -6.78
N ALA A 58 11.29 4.21 -6.06
CA ALA A 58 11.66 4.46 -4.66
C ALA A 58 12.85 5.43 -4.60
N ARG A 59 12.59 6.73 -4.51
CA ARG A 59 13.62 7.77 -4.73
C ARG A 59 13.78 8.82 -3.63
N GLY A 60 12.76 9.07 -2.82
CA GLY A 60 12.69 10.24 -1.94
C GLY A 60 12.63 9.88 -0.47
N THR A 61 12.95 10.83 0.41
CA THR A 61 12.82 10.66 1.86
C THR A 61 11.64 11.44 2.46
N PHE A 62 10.93 12.21 1.63
CA PHE A 62 9.79 13.03 2.03
C PHE A 62 8.55 12.68 1.19
N ALA A 63 7.40 12.59 1.84
CA ALA A 63 6.12 12.35 1.16
C ALA A 63 5.50 13.68 0.69
N GLY A 64 5.75 14.02 -0.57
CA GLY A 64 5.12 15.13 -1.27
C GLY A 64 3.84 14.70 -1.98
N GLU A 65 3.43 15.43 -3.01
CA GLU A 65 2.22 15.08 -3.77
C GLU A 65 2.38 13.78 -4.58
N TRP A 66 3.58 13.50 -5.08
CA TRP A 66 3.83 12.36 -5.98
C TRP A 66 3.92 11.03 -5.24
N GLU A 67 4.18 11.08 -3.93
CA GLU A 67 4.35 9.92 -3.06
C GLU A 67 3.04 9.51 -2.36
N LYS A 68 1.96 10.27 -2.56
CA LYS A 68 0.67 10.05 -1.91
C LYS A 68 -0.27 9.21 -2.77
N PHE A 69 -0.78 8.14 -2.18
CA PHE A 69 -1.72 7.21 -2.78
C PHE A 69 -2.92 7.01 -1.87
N GLN A 70 -4.08 6.75 -2.45
CA GLN A 70 -5.19 6.16 -1.73
C GLN A 70 -5.09 4.64 -1.85
N LEU A 71 -5.15 3.94 -0.71
CA LEU A 71 -5.24 2.48 -0.66
C LEU A 71 -6.70 2.07 -0.83
N ILE A 72 -6.98 1.22 -1.79
CA ILE A 72 -8.32 0.70 -2.06
C ILE A 72 -8.31 -0.79 -1.79
N LYS A 73 -9.17 -1.23 -0.87
CA LYS A 73 -9.41 -2.66 -0.60
C LYS A 73 -10.57 -3.13 -1.48
N ASN A 74 -10.29 -4.06 -2.38
CA ASN A 74 -11.29 -4.59 -3.31
C ASN A 74 -12.10 -5.71 -2.65
N SER A 75 -13.31 -5.96 -3.16
CA SER A 75 -14.19 -7.03 -2.65
C SER A 75 -13.65 -8.44 -2.90
N ASP A 76 -12.71 -8.61 -3.83
CA ASP A 76 -12.04 -9.87 -4.14
C ASP A 76 -10.81 -10.15 -3.25
N GLY A 77 -10.55 -9.30 -2.26
CA GLY A 77 -9.42 -9.43 -1.34
C GLY A 77 -8.10 -8.90 -1.90
N THR A 78 -8.07 -8.39 -3.14
CA THR A 78 -6.92 -7.64 -3.65
C THR A 78 -6.93 -6.20 -3.15
N ILE A 79 -5.80 -5.53 -3.31
CA ILE A 79 -5.66 -4.09 -3.10
C ILE A 79 -5.28 -3.39 -4.40
N SER A 80 -5.60 -2.11 -4.47
CA SER A 80 -5.23 -1.20 -5.55
C SER A 80 -4.76 0.13 -4.99
N PHE A 81 -3.95 0.83 -5.77
CA PHE A 81 -3.42 2.15 -5.40
C PHE A 81 -3.90 3.18 -6.41
N LEU A 82 -4.55 4.24 -5.93
CA LEU A 82 -4.87 5.41 -6.74
C LEU A 82 -3.85 6.51 -6.41
N SER A 83 -3.08 6.96 -7.40
CA SER A 83 -2.19 8.11 -7.22
C SER A 83 -3.03 9.36 -6.97
N LEU A 84 -2.75 10.06 -5.87
CA LEU A 84 -3.47 11.29 -5.54
C LEU A 84 -2.99 12.49 -6.36
N PHE A 85 -1.81 12.38 -6.98
CA PHE A 85 -1.28 13.41 -7.86
C PHE A 85 -2.05 13.52 -9.19
N ASN A 86 -2.19 12.40 -9.93
CA ASN A 86 -2.81 12.40 -11.26
C ASN A 86 -4.17 11.68 -11.34
N ARG A 87 -4.67 11.16 -10.21
CA ARG A 87 -5.97 10.47 -10.11
C ARG A 87 -6.08 9.23 -11.00
N LYS A 88 -4.96 8.55 -11.25
CA LYS A 88 -4.89 7.29 -12.00
C LYS A 88 -4.51 6.12 -11.10
N TYR A 89 -5.01 4.94 -11.43
CA TYR A 89 -4.64 3.69 -10.79
C TYR A 89 -3.25 3.26 -11.22
N VAL A 90 -2.52 2.71 -10.24
CA VAL A 90 -1.25 2.02 -10.46
C VAL A 90 -1.52 0.66 -11.08
N CYS A 91 -0.91 0.41 -12.23
CA CYS A 91 -1.01 -0.79 -13.03
C CYS A 91 0.34 -1.48 -13.12
N ALA A 92 0.39 -2.81 -12.95
CA ALA A 92 1.51 -3.63 -13.39
C ALA A 92 1.42 -3.82 -14.92
N ASP A 93 2.10 -2.96 -15.67
CA ASP A 93 1.95 -2.86 -17.12
C ASP A 93 2.84 -3.90 -17.84
N ILE A 94 2.26 -5.04 -18.18
CA ILE A 94 2.95 -6.16 -18.84
C ILE A 94 3.51 -5.78 -20.21
N ASP A 95 2.86 -4.85 -20.91
CA ASP A 95 3.28 -4.37 -22.23
C ASP A 95 4.48 -3.41 -22.13
N ARG A 96 4.77 -2.93 -20.91
CA ARG A 96 5.90 -2.05 -20.60
C ARG A 96 6.93 -2.72 -19.70
N GLY A 97 7.06 -4.05 -19.84
CA GLY A 97 8.06 -4.85 -19.12
C GLY A 97 7.75 -4.99 -17.64
N ASP A 98 6.48 -5.21 -17.31
CA ASP A 98 5.95 -5.42 -15.96
C ASP A 98 6.18 -4.25 -14.99
N ARG A 99 6.45 -3.05 -15.51
CA ARG A 99 6.69 -1.84 -14.71
C ARG A 99 5.39 -1.37 -14.08
N LEU A 100 5.47 -0.87 -12.84
CA LEU A 100 4.31 -0.29 -12.19
C LEU A 100 4.15 1.18 -12.59
N ILE A 101 3.02 1.55 -13.19
CA ILE A 101 2.78 2.89 -13.73
C ILE A 101 1.39 3.39 -13.28
N ALA A 102 1.29 4.64 -12.85
CA ALA A 102 0.00 5.26 -12.47
C ALA A 102 -0.69 5.89 -13.70
N ASN A 103 -1.23 5.07 -14.61
CA ASN A 103 -1.73 5.52 -15.92
C ASN A 103 -3.16 5.06 -16.27
N LYS A 104 -3.88 4.36 -15.40
CA LYS A 104 -5.20 3.78 -15.73
C LYS A 104 -6.35 4.51 -15.06
N ASP A 105 -7.45 4.65 -15.79
CA ASP A 105 -8.69 5.28 -15.29
C ASP A 105 -9.57 4.35 -14.46
N TRP A 106 -9.40 3.03 -14.63
CA TRP A 106 -10.25 2.03 -14.01
C TRP A 106 -9.41 0.99 -13.27
N ASN A 107 -9.97 0.51 -12.16
CA ASN A 107 -9.43 -0.59 -11.38
C ASN A 107 -9.92 -1.93 -11.95
N GLN A 108 -9.09 -2.52 -12.80
CA GLN A 108 -9.31 -3.81 -13.44
C GLN A 108 -8.21 -4.79 -13.03
N VAL A 109 -7.92 -5.78 -13.85
CA VAL A 109 -7.05 -6.91 -13.50
C VAL A 109 -5.60 -6.48 -13.26
N TRP A 110 -5.10 -5.48 -14.00
CA TRP A 110 -3.68 -5.09 -13.96
C TRP A 110 -3.37 -4.12 -12.81
N GLU A 111 -4.40 -3.50 -12.24
CA GLU A 111 -4.33 -2.54 -11.13
C GLU A 111 -4.52 -3.21 -9.76
N ARG A 112 -4.61 -4.55 -9.74
CA ARG A 112 -4.87 -5.35 -8.55
C ARG A 112 -3.63 -6.11 -8.10
N PHE A 113 -3.40 -6.07 -6.80
CA PHE A 113 -2.28 -6.71 -6.14
C PHE A 113 -2.78 -7.51 -4.97
N TYR A 114 -2.27 -8.72 -4.78
CA TYR A 114 -2.41 -9.44 -3.52
C TYR A 114 -1.39 -8.88 -2.53
N GLN A 115 -1.87 -8.47 -1.37
CA GLN A 115 -1.04 -8.12 -0.23
C GLN A 115 -0.56 -9.40 0.46
N VAL A 116 0.73 -9.46 0.79
CA VAL A 116 1.31 -10.50 1.63
C VAL A 116 1.97 -9.82 2.82
N ASP A 117 1.44 -10.09 4.01
CA ASP A 117 2.01 -9.62 5.28
C ASP A 117 3.13 -10.58 5.71
N ASN A 118 4.35 -10.07 5.81
CA ASN A 118 5.52 -10.85 6.18
C ASN A 118 5.72 -10.86 7.70
N ALA A 119 6.37 -11.91 8.22
CA ALA A 119 6.62 -12.07 9.65
C ALA A 119 7.50 -10.97 10.29
N ASP A 120 8.22 -10.19 9.48
CA ASP A 120 9.07 -9.07 9.90
C ASP A 120 8.33 -7.70 9.88
N GLY A 121 7.01 -7.72 9.68
CA GLY A 121 6.17 -6.53 9.60
C GLY A 121 6.30 -5.75 8.29
N THR A 122 6.98 -6.31 7.28
CA THR A 122 6.96 -5.76 5.92
C THR A 122 5.79 -6.32 5.12
N ILE A 123 5.44 -5.62 4.05
CA ILE A 123 4.40 -5.99 3.10
C ILE A 123 5.05 -6.29 1.75
N SER A 124 4.63 -7.38 1.12
CA SER A 124 4.96 -7.69 -0.27
C SER A 124 3.72 -7.60 -1.16
N LEU A 125 3.92 -7.17 -2.40
CA LEU A 125 2.85 -7.02 -3.39
C LEU A 125 3.04 -8.05 -4.50
N ARG A 126 2.03 -8.88 -4.74
CA ARG A 126 2.01 -9.80 -5.89
C ARG A 126 0.99 -9.32 -6.91
N ALA A 127 1.44 -8.95 -8.10
CA ALA A 127 0.56 -8.46 -9.15
C ALA A 127 -0.40 -9.57 -9.62
N ASN A 128 -1.69 -9.24 -9.70
CA ASN A 128 -2.73 -10.20 -10.10
C ASN A 128 -2.58 -10.65 -11.56
N VAL A 129 -2.12 -9.75 -12.44
CA VAL A 129 -1.99 -10.01 -13.88
C VAL A 129 -0.97 -11.10 -14.23
N ASN A 130 0.15 -11.18 -13.52
CA ASN A 130 1.27 -12.07 -13.89
C ASN A 130 1.78 -12.96 -12.74
N ASN A 131 1.16 -12.88 -11.56
CA ASN A 131 1.52 -13.63 -10.36
C ASN A 131 2.96 -13.42 -9.87
N LYS A 132 3.60 -12.30 -10.23
CA LYS A 132 4.95 -11.95 -9.78
C LYS A 132 4.94 -10.92 -8.67
N TYR A 133 5.96 -10.97 -7.83
CA TYR A 133 6.19 -9.97 -6.79
C TYR A 133 6.79 -8.70 -7.37
N VAL A 134 6.34 -7.57 -6.84
CA VAL A 134 6.84 -6.23 -7.13
C VAL A 134 8.17 -6.04 -6.42
N SER A 135 9.22 -5.70 -7.17
CA SER A 135 10.55 -5.38 -6.64
C SER A 135 10.88 -3.90 -6.83
N ALA A 136 11.51 -3.30 -5.82
CA ALA A 136 12.25 -2.04 -5.94
C ALA A 136 13.76 -2.35 -6.05
N ASP A 137 14.16 -2.97 -7.16
CA ASP A 137 15.54 -3.39 -7.41
C ASP A 137 16.47 -2.19 -7.57
N GLN A 138 17.44 -2.06 -6.67
CA GLN A 138 18.37 -0.93 -6.62
C GLN A 138 19.38 -0.92 -7.78
N HIS A 139 19.48 -2.01 -8.56
CA HIS A 139 20.25 -2.03 -9.80
C HIS A 139 19.49 -1.40 -10.97
N LEU A 140 18.18 -1.15 -10.82
CA LEU A 140 17.40 -0.39 -11.78
C LEU A 140 17.48 1.11 -11.48
N PRO A 141 17.37 1.97 -12.51
CA PRO A 141 17.33 3.42 -12.30
C PRO A 141 16.30 3.82 -11.24
N ASN A 142 16.75 4.56 -10.23
CA ASN A 142 15.95 5.04 -9.10
C ASN A 142 15.15 3.95 -8.36
N ALA A 143 15.63 2.71 -8.36
CA ALA A 143 14.90 1.57 -7.82
C ALA A 143 13.46 1.50 -8.35
N THR A 144 13.34 1.54 -9.69
CA THR A 144 12.05 1.42 -10.39
C THR A 144 11.30 0.17 -9.94
N LEU A 145 9.99 0.30 -9.72
CA LEU A 145 9.12 -0.81 -9.33
C LEU A 145 8.72 -1.66 -10.54
N VAL A 146 8.99 -2.97 -10.45
CA VAL A 146 8.72 -3.95 -11.50
C VAL A 146 8.12 -5.23 -10.89
N ALA A 147 7.02 -5.74 -11.45
CA ALA A 147 6.39 -7.00 -11.05
C ALA A 147 7.00 -8.19 -11.79
N ASN A 148 8.24 -8.58 -11.48
CA ASN A 148 8.96 -9.63 -12.22
C ASN A 148 9.56 -10.74 -11.35
N ARG A 149 9.32 -10.73 -10.03
CA ARG A 149 9.98 -11.67 -9.11
C ARG A 149 9.15 -12.91 -8.82
N GLY A 150 9.81 -14.06 -8.80
CA GLY A 150 9.18 -15.34 -8.45
C GLY A 150 9.05 -15.61 -6.95
N SER A 151 9.79 -14.89 -6.12
CA SER A 151 9.84 -15.06 -4.66
C SER A 151 10.08 -13.74 -3.96
N ILE A 152 9.72 -13.67 -2.68
CA ILE A 152 9.98 -12.50 -1.83
C ILE A 152 11.44 -12.56 -1.35
N GLY A 153 12.22 -11.56 -1.70
CA GLY A 153 13.55 -11.28 -1.16
C GLY A 153 13.62 -9.88 -0.56
N PRO A 154 14.82 -9.29 -0.45
CA PRO A 154 15.00 -7.96 0.17
C PRO A 154 14.32 -6.82 -0.60
N TRP A 155 14.24 -6.89 -1.94
CA TRP A 155 13.72 -5.80 -2.77
C TRP A 155 12.21 -5.84 -2.95
N GLU A 156 11.56 -6.93 -2.56
CA GLU A 156 10.11 -7.15 -2.69
C GLU A 156 9.34 -6.79 -1.42
N LYS A 157 10.00 -6.06 -0.51
CA LYS A 157 9.49 -5.68 0.80
C LYS A 157 9.29 -4.18 0.90
N PHE A 158 8.11 -3.81 1.37
CA PHE A 158 7.68 -2.44 1.54
C PHE A 158 7.12 -2.24 2.94
N ARG A 159 7.05 -0.98 3.39
CA ARG A 159 6.26 -0.58 4.55
C ARG A 159 5.28 0.51 4.15
N PHE A 160 4.06 0.38 4.63
CA PHE A 160 2.99 1.33 4.37
C PHE A 160 2.84 2.26 5.56
N TYR A 161 2.55 3.53 5.30
CA TYR A 161 2.33 4.54 6.33
C TYR A 161 1.15 5.41 5.94
N ASN A 162 0.29 5.73 6.91
CA ASN A 162 -0.66 6.83 6.76
C ASN A 162 0.13 8.14 6.65
N TYR A 163 -0.27 9.00 5.73
CA TYR A 163 0.19 10.39 5.72
C TYR A 163 -0.58 11.16 6.80
N GLU A 164 0.15 11.81 7.69
CA GLU A 164 -0.39 12.71 8.70
C GLU A 164 0.07 14.13 8.37
N ASN A 165 -0.87 15.08 8.35
CA ASN A 165 -0.60 16.49 8.05
C ASN A 165 0.14 17.17 9.19
#